data_AF-A0A6G8D779-F1
#
_entry.id   AF-A0A6G8D779-F1
#
_cell.length_a   1.000
_cell.length_b   1.000
_cell.length_c   1.000
_cell.angle_alpha   90.00
_cell.angle_beta   90.00
_cell.angle_gamma   90.00
#
_symmetry.space_group_name_H-M   'P 1'
#
loop_
_entity.id
_entity.type
_entity.pdbx_description
1 polymer ?
#
loop_
_entity_poly.entity_id
_entity_poly.type
_entity_poly.pdbx_seq_one_letter_code
_entity_poly.pdbx_strand_id
1 'polypeptide(L)'
;MLVNPSKSKTILKKFNGASWHTEDIANEFQNLSIIKLPPYSPELNPIEQVWSWLRQHYLANQSFTDYEDIVSKVCRAWNSFLECSARVRQMCSRRWIELTS
;
A
#
# COMPACT_ATOMS: atom_id res chain seq x y z
N MET A 1 4.78 -4.95 -0.19
CA MET A 1 5.61 -5.57 -1.23
C MET A 1 5.95 -6.98 -0.76
N LEU A 2 5.52 -8.01 -1.50
CA LEU A 2 5.81 -9.41 -1.16
C LEU A 2 6.89 -9.90 -2.12
N VAL A 3 7.87 -10.64 -1.61
CA VAL A 3 8.97 -11.20 -2.39
C VAL A 3 8.85 -12.72 -2.35
N ASN A 4 8.72 -13.36 -3.50
CA ASN A 4 8.78 -14.82 -3.61
C ASN A 4 10.25 -15.29 -3.54
N PRO A 5 10.65 -16.17 -2.60
CA PRO A 5 12.04 -16.63 -2.48
C PRO A 5 12.44 -17.71 -3.50
N SER A 6 11.50 -18.45 -4.10
CA SER A 6 11.79 -19.65 -4.91
C SER A 6 11.84 -19.41 -6.43
N LYS A 7 11.53 -18.19 -6.87
CA LYS A 7 11.76 -17.71 -8.25
C LYS A 7 12.41 -16.33 -8.14
N SER A 8 13.39 -16.03 -9.00
CA SER A 8 14.06 -14.71 -9.11
C SER A 8 13.17 -13.57 -8.64
N LYS A 9 13.50 -12.96 -7.49
CA LYS A 9 12.77 -11.94 -6.71
C LYS A 9 11.55 -11.33 -7.42
N THR A 10 10.45 -12.07 -7.47
CA THR A 10 9.20 -11.59 -8.08
C THR A 10 8.47 -10.72 -7.05
N ILE A 11 8.23 -9.46 -7.40
CA ILE A 11 7.47 -8.49 -6.63
C ILE A 11 5.99 -8.68 -6.98
N LEU A 12 5.16 -8.95 -5.98
CA LEU A 12 3.71 -8.98 -6.15
C LEU A 12 3.11 -7.62 -5.82
N LYS A 13 2.47 -6.98 -6.81
CA LYS A 13 1.69 -5.75 -6.62
C LYS A 13 0.21 -6.07 -6.65
N LYS A 14 -0.51 -5.63 -5.62
CA LYS A 14 -1.97 -5.75 -5.54
C LYS A 14 -2.60 -4.48 -6.06
N PHE A 15 -3.52 -4.61 -7.01
CA PHE A 15 -4.32 -3.50 -7.50
C PHE A 15 -5.79 -3.69 -7.12
N ASN A 16 -6.41 -2.59 -6.71
CA ASN A 16 -7.86 -2.50 -6.72
C ASN A 16 -8.37 -2.38 -8.17
N GLY A 17 -9.64 -2.66 -8.41
CA GLY A 17 -10.24 -2.65 -9.75
C GLY A 17 -10.46 -1.27 -10.36
N ALA A 18 -9.66 -0.26 -10.02
CA ALA A 18 -9.74 1.05 -10.67
C ALA A 18 -9.40 0.93 -12.16
N SER A 19 -10.08 1.69 -13.02
CA SER A 19 -9.93 1.58 -14.49
C SER A 19 -8.52 1.87 -15.00
N TRP A 20 -7.71 2.58 -14.22
CA TRP A 20 -6.32 2.90 -14.53
C TRP A 20 -5.32 1.83 -14.06
N HIS A 21 -5.79 0.74 -13.44
CA HIS A 21 -4.97 -0.39 -13.03
C HIS A 21 -5.15 -1.56 -14.02
N THR A 22 -4.52 -1.41 -15.17
CA THR A 22 -4.53 -2.40 -16.25
C THR A 22 -3.31 -3.33 -16.17
N GLU A 23 -3.39 -4.49 -16.84
CA GLU A 23 -2.35 -5.54 -16.74
C GLU A 23 -1.03 -5.14 -17.41
N ASP A 24 -1.10 -4.25 -18.40
CA ASP A 24 0.04 -3.76 -19.16
C ASP A 24 1.04 -2.92 -18.34
N ILE A 25 0.62 -2.40 -17.18
CA ILE A 25 1.50 -1.67 -16.25
C ILE A 25 2.69 -2.52 -15.79
N ALA A 26 2.56 -3.85 -15.77
CA ALA A 26 3.66 -4.75 -15.41
C ALA A 26 4.47 -5.28 -16.60
N ASN A 27 4.06 -5.04 -17.85
CA ASN A 27 4.70 -5.63 -19.03
C ASN A 27 6.17 -5.22 -19.17
N GLU A 28 6.54 -4.03 -18.69
CA GLU A 28 7.91 -3.52 -18.73
C GLU A 28 8.83 -4.16 -17.67
N PHE A 29 8.27 -4.86 -16.68
CA PHE A 29 9.01 -5.37 -15.52
C PHE A 29 9.02 -6.90 -15.48
N GLN A 30 10.16 -7.50 -15.82
CA GLN A 30 10.33 -8.96 -15.84
C GLN A 30 10.10 -9.64 -14.48
N ASN A 31 10.22 -8.89 -13.38
CA ASN A 31 10.10 -9.40 -12.02
C ASN A 31 8.88 -8.84 -11.27
N LEU A 32 7.90 -8.28 -11.97
CA LEU A 32 6.66 -7.79 -11.37
C LEU A 32 5.50 -8.68 -11.81
N SER A 33 4.71 -9.15 -10.86
CA SER A 33 3.43 -9.79 -11.18
C SER A 33 2.30 -9.06 -10.46
N ILE A 34 1.20 -8.85 -11.19
CA ILE A 34 0.02 -8.16 -10.68
C ILE A 34 -0.98 -9.19 -10.20
N ILE A 35 -1.54 -8.96 -9.02
CA ILE A 35 -2.70 -9.69 -8.52
C ILE A 35 -3.85 -8.70 -8.41
N LYS A 36 -4.90 -8.93 -9.20
CA LYS A 36 -6.15 -8.16 -9.09
C LYS A 36 -6.92 -8.62 -7.87
N LEU A 37 -7.36 -7.66 -7.06
CA LEU A 37 -8.23 -7.92 -5.93
C LEU A 37 -9.68 -8.09 -6.40
N PRO A 38 -10.48 -8.93 -5.73
CA PRO A 38 -11.92 -8.97 -5.98
C PRO A 38 -12.56 -7.59 -5.79
N PRO A 39 -13.62 -7.27 -6.55
CA PRO A 39 -14.34 -6.02 -6.41
C PRO A 39 -14.84 -5.81 -4.97
N TYR A 40 -14.82 -4.56 -4.50
CA TYR A 40 -15.34 -4.17 -3.18
C TYR A 40 -14.66 -4.84 -1.97
N SER A 41 -13.40 -5.27 -2.10
CA SER A 41 -12.62 -5.89 -1.02
C SER A 41 -11.45 -5.02 -0.50
N PRO A 42 -11.72 -3.84 0.10
CA PRO A 42 -10.67 -2.94 0.62
C PRO A 42 -9.81 -3.57 1.72
N GLU A 43 -10.35 -4.52 2.49
CA GLU A 43 -9.63 -5.25 3.55
C GLU A 43 -8.43 -6.05 3.02
N LEU A 44 -8.44 -6.40 1.74
CA LEU A 44 -7.37 -7.11 1.05
C LEU A 44 -6.27 -6.20 0.51
N ASN A 45 -6.55 -4.89 0.45
CA ASN A 45 -5.65 -3.85 -0.04
C ASN A 45 -4.84 -3.26 1.13
N PRO A 46 -3.53 -3.55 1.25
CA PRO A 46 -2.73 -3.14 2.42
C PRO A 46 -2.68 -1.62 2.65
N ILE A 47 -2.80 -0.83 1.58
CA ILE A 47 -2.75 0.63 1.66
C ILE A 47 -3.93 1.21 2.47
N GLU A 48 -5.07 0.53 2.50
CA GLU A 48 -6.26 0.97 3.25
C GLU A 48 -5.98 1.03 4.75
N GLN A 49 -5.18 0.11 5.27
CA GLN A 49 -4.75 0.15 6.68
C GLN A 49 -3.80 1.30 6.96
N VAL A 50 -2.88 1.59 6.02
CA VAL A 50 -1.99 2.74 6.14
C VAL A 50 -2.80 4.03 6.19
N TRP A 51 -3.78 4.18 5.30
CA TRP A 51 -4.67 5.34 5.30
C TRP A 51 -5.52 5.44 6.56
N SER A 52 -6.03 4.31 7.08
CA SER A 52 -6.76 4.28 8.35
C SER A 52 -5.90 4.80 9.51
N TRP A 53 -4.65 4.33 9.60
CA TRP A 53 -3.72 4.77 10.64
C TRP A 53 -3.36 6.25 10.52
N LEU A 54 -3.04 6.74 9.32
CA LEU A 54 -2.74 8.15 9.09
C LEU A 54 -3.91 9.05 9.50
N ARG A 55 -5.14 8.67 9.18
CA ARG A 55 -6.34 9.39 9.62
C ARG A 55 -6.47 9.39 11.13
N GLN A 56 -6.34 8.24 11.79
CA GLN A 56 -6.51 8.12 13.24
C GLN A 56 -5.46 8.89 14.06
N HIS A 57 -4.25 9.08 13.53
CA HIS A 57 -3.13 9.62 14.31
C HIS A 57 -2.72 11.04 13.93
N TYR A 58 -2.89 11.46 12.67
CA TYR A 58 -2.39 12.76 12.20
C TYR A 58 -3.44 13.59 11.46
N LEU A 59 -4.24 12.96 10.61
CA LEU A 59 -5.03 13.67 9.60
C LEU A 59 -6.52 13.83 9.96
N ALA A 60 -7.01 13.27 11.07
CA ALA A 60 -8.37 13.50 11.52
C ALA A 60 -8.57 14.96 11.94
N ASN A 61 -9.67 15.55 11.49
CA ASN A 61 -10.13 16.90 11.87
C ASN A 61 -9.08 18.02 11.64
N GLN A 62 -8.14 17.81 10.72
CA GLN A 62 -7.20 18.85 10.32
C GLN A 62 -7.90 19.86 9.41
N SER A 63 -7.74 21.15 9.72
CA SER A 63 -8.00 22.23 8.76
C SER A 63 -6.76 22.44 7.90
N PHE A 64 -6.96 22.92 6.67
CA PHE A 64 -5.87 23.22 5.74
C PHE A 64 -6.03 24.64 5.22
N THR A 65 -4.94 25.39 5.21
CA THR A 65 -4.97 26.80 4.79
C THR A 65 -4.81 26.94 3.28
N ASP A 66 -3.93 26.14 2.69
CA ASP A 66 -3.63 26.13 1.26
C ASP A 66 -3.05 24.77 0.83
N TYR A 67 -2.69 24.66 -0.44
CA TYR A 67 -2.12 23.43 -1.00
C TYR A 67 -0.80 23.02 -0.31
N GLU A 68 0.09 23.98 -0.03
CA GLU A 68 1.38 23.69 0.58
C GLU A 68 1.22 23.19 2.02
N ASP A 69 0.23 23.70 2.75
CA ASP A 69 -0.13 23.21 4.07
C ASP A 69 -0.66 21.76 4.03
N ILE A 70 -1.44 21.39 3.01
CA ILE A 70 -1.86 19.99 2.79
C ILE A 70 -0.63 19.11 2.57
N VAL A 71 0.24 19.48 1.62
CA VAL A 71 1.44 18.70 1.30
C VAL A 71 2.34 18.56 2.54
N SER A 72 2.60 19.65 3.24
CA SER A 72 3.43 19.67 4.45
C SER A 72 2.89 18.74 5.54
N LYS A 73 1.59 18.83 5.87
CA LYS A 73 0.96 18.00 6.90
C LYS A 73 0.93 16.52 6.52
N VAL A 74 0.61 16.21 5.27
CA VAL A 74 0.63 14.82 4.78
C VAL A 74 2.04 14.25 4.78
N CYS A 75 3.04 15.02 4.35
CA CYS A 75 4.46 14.61 4.40
C CYS A 75 4.92 14.33 5.84
N ARG A 76 4.56 15.19 6.80
CA ARG A 76 4.87 14.96 8.23
C ARG A 76 4.22 13.68 8.75
N ALA A 77 2.93 13.47 8.46
CA ALA A 77 2.21 12.27 8.85
C ALA A 77 2.85 11.00 8.24
N TRP A 78 3.23 11.07 6.96
CA TRP A 78 3.88 9.97 6.26
C TRP A 78 5.26 9.65 6.82
N ASN A 79 6.09 10.67 7.05
CA ASN A 79 7.43 10.49 7.62
C ASN A 79 7.35 9.88 9.03
N SER A 80 6.41 10.35 9.86
CA SER A 80 6.23 9.76 11.19
C SER A 80 5.63 8.36 11.14
N PHE A 81 4.81 8.03 10.13
CA PHE A 81 4.42 6.64 9.86
C PHE A 81 5.64 5.74 9.54
N LEU A 82 6.60 6.24 8.76
CA LEU A 82 7.78 5.50 8.33
C LEU A 82 8.86 5.30 9.42
N GLU A 83 8.85 6.10 10.49
CA GLU A 83 9.80 6.00 11.62
C GLU A 83 9.85 4.59 12.24
N CYS A 84 8.78 3.81 12.13
CA CYS A 84 8.72 2.43 12.63
C CYS A 84 8.50 1.43 11.48
N SER A 85 9.60 0.91 10.94
CA SER A 85 9.57 -0.10 9.87
C SER A 85 8.83 -1.38 10.27
N ALA A 86 8.86 -1.76 11.55
CA ALA A 86 8.10 -2.89 12.08
C ALA A 86 6.58 -2.69 11.94
N ARG A 87 6.08 -1.48 12.26
CA ARG A 87 4.67 -1.11 12.06
C ARG A 87 4.29 -1.18 10.58
N VAL A 88 5.11 -0.62 9.70
CA VAL A 88 4.87 -0.68 8.24
C VAL A 88 4.75 -2.14 7.78
N ARG A 89 5.67 -3.01 8.23
CA ARG A 89 5.68 -4.43 7.88
C ARG A 89 4.45 -5.16 8.42
N GLN A 90 4.08 -4.92 9.67
CA GLN A 90 2.90 -5.53 10.32
C GLN A 90 1.60 -5.08 9.65
N MET A 91 1.46 -3.80 9.33
CA MET A 91 0.26 -3.27 8.69
C MET A 91 0.12 -3.74 7.25
N CYS A 92 1.22 -4.05 6.58
CA CYS A 92 1.20 -4.58 5.23
C CYS A 92 1.17 -6.12 5.15
N SER A 93 1.22 -6.84 6.28
CA SER A 93 1.20 -8.30 6.31
C SER A 93 -0.21 -8.85 6.54
N ARG A 94 -0.45 -10.06 6.03
CA ARG A 94 -1.65 -10.85 6.31
C ARG A 94 -1.26 -12.32 6.35
N ARG A 95 -1.81 -13.07 7.30
CA ARG A 95 -1.56 -14.51 7.42
C ARG A 95 -1.96 -15.30 6.17
N TRP A 96 -3.10 -14.95 5.57
CA TRP A 96 -3.63 -15.61 4.37
C TRP A 96 -2.90 -15.25 3.06
N ILE A 97 -1.95 -14.31 3.10
CA ILE A 97 -1.11 -13.95 1.95
C ILE A 97 0.13 -14.85 1.86
N GLU A 98 0.44 -15.60 2.91
CA GLU A 98 1.51 -16.60 2.84
C GLU A 98 1.14 -17.62 1.78
N LEU A 99 1.84 -17.54 0.64
CA LEU A 99 1.80 -18.55 -0.39
C LEU A 99 2.55 -19.75 0.18
N THR A 100 1.84 -20.60 0.93
CA THR A 100 2.32 -21.93 1.26
C THR A 100 2.54 -22.66 -0.06
N SER A 101 3.80 -22.92 -0.38
CA SER A 101 4.17 -23.90 -1.39
C SER A 101 3.86 -25.30 -0.91
#